data_AF-A0A1W9W9F5-F1
#
_entry.id   AF-A0A1W9W9F5-F1
#
_cell.length_a   1.000
_cell.length_b   1.000
_cell.length_c   1.000
_cell.angle_alpha   90.00
_cell.angle_beta   90.00
_cell.angle_gamma   90.00
#
_symmetry.space_group_name_H-M   'P 1'
#
loop_
_entity.id
_entity.type
_entity.pdbx_description
1 polymer ?
#
loop_
_entity_poly.entity_id
_entity_poly.type
_entity_poly.pdbx_seq_one_letter_code
_entity_poly.pdbx_strand_id
1 'polypeptide(L)'
;MVMTHDFKEATMQYLPIGRHSFDYIRQNNLLYVDKTEYSYKLITEGSIYFLSRPRRFGKSLLVSTLKAIFEGRRELFEGLWICQHTDYNFEPYHVLHFDMSKSNIETPEKFKRSLDIQVNLQTIA
;
A
#
# COMPACT_ATOMS: atom_id res chain seq x y z
N MET A 1 34.22 21.69 16.94
CA MET A 1 33.42 20.45 16.91
C MET A 1 32.48 20.58 15.71
N VAL A 2 32.87 20.02 14.57
CA VAL A 2 32.07 20.14 13.34
C VAL A 2 30.93 19.13 13.45
N MET A 3 29.70 19.61 13.51
CA MET A 3 28.51 18.77 13.41
C MET A 3 28.35 18.39 11.93
N THR A 4 29.01 17.32 11.51
CA THR A 4 28.73 16.67 10.22
C THR A 4 27.31 16.10 10.32
N HIS A 5 26.33 16.87 9.84
CA HIS A 5 25.04 16.29 9.51
C HIS A 5 25.30 15.40 8.30
N ASP A 6 25.25 14.08 8.52
CA ASP A 6 25.31 13.07 7.48
C ASP A 6 24.11 13.27 6.54
N PHE A 7 24.29 14.08 5.51
CA PHE A 7 23.45 14.02 4.33
C PHE A 7 23.71 12.66 3.70
N LYS A 8 22.82 11.69 3.93
CA LYS A 8 22.72 10.50 3.07
C LYS A 8 22.72 10.99 1.63
N GLU A 9 23.72 10.61 0.84
CA GLU A 9 23.73 10.90 -0.60
C GLU A 9 22.39 10.47 -1.19
N ALA A 10 21.63 11.44 -1.70
CA ALA A 10 20.37 11.19 -2.37
C ALA A 10 20.69 10.52 -3.70
N THR A 11 20.81 9.19 -3.68
CA THR A 11 20.88 8.39 -4.90
C THR A 11 19.62 8.65 -5.72
N MET A 12 19.78 8.96 -7.00
CA MET A 12 18.66 9.23 -7.90
C MET A 12 17.76 7.99 -7.96
N GLN A 13 16.57 8.10 -7.38
CA GLN A 13 15.56 7.05 -7.41
C GLN A 13 14.76 7.14 -8.71
N TYR A 14 14.57 6.00 -9.38
CA TYR A 14 13.78 5.94 -10.60
C TYR A 14 12.28 6.00 -10.29
N LEU A 15 11.53 6.64 -11.19
CA LEU A 15 10.07 6.62 -11.13
C LEU A 15 9.56 5.20 -11.40
N PRO A 16 8.62 4.67 -10.60
CA PRO A 16 7.99 3.39 -10.91
C PRO A 16 7.09 3.56 -12.12
N ILE A 17 7.44 2.96 -13.25
CA ILE A 17 6.64 2.97 -14.49
C ILE A 17 5.99 1.60 -14.66
N GLY A 18 4.67 1.56 -14.92
CA GLY A 18 3.93 0.34 -15.23
C GLY A 18 3.51 -0.50 -14.02
N ARG A 19 4.35 -0.61 -12.98
CA ARG A 19 4.02 -1.29 -11.72
C ARG A 19 4.14 -0.33 -10.54
N HIS A 20 3.03 -0.16 -9.82
CA HIS A 20 2.90 0.87 -8.78
C HIS A 20 2.39 0.28 -7.44
N SER A 21 2.64 -0.99 -7.18
CA SER A 21 2.32 -1.56 -5.87
C SER A 21 3.36 -1.11 -4.85
N PHE A 22 2.91 -0.78 -3.64
CA PHE A 22 3.75 -0.20 -2.60
C PHE A 22 4.96 -1.09 -2.27
N ASP A 23 4.73 -2.38 -2.08
CA ASP A 23 5.76 -3.38 -1.85
C ASP A 23 6.84 -3.39 -2.93
N TYR A 24 6.45 -3.37 -4.20
CA TYR A 24 7.38 -3.35 -5.33
C TYR A 24 8.22 -2.07 -5.32
N ILE A 25 7.60 -0.91 -5.09
CA ILE A 25 8.32 0.37 -5.04
C ILE A 25 9.36 0.36 -3.93
N ARG A 26 9.00 -0.11 -2.73
CA ARG A 26 9.89 -0.15 -1.56
C ARG A 26 11.02 -1.16 -1.74
N GLN A 27 10.73 -2.37 -2.20
CA GLN A 27 11.73 -3.43 -2.41
C GLN A 27 12.73 -3.11 -3.52
N ASN A 28 12.32 -2.34 -4.53
CA ASN A 28 13.19 -1.97 -5.66
C ASN A 28 13.84 -0.59 -5.50
N ASN A 29 13.75 0.03 -4.30
CA ASN A 29 14.27 1.37 -4.01
C ASN A 29 13.87 2.43 -5.06
N LEU A 30 12.61 2.36 -5.52
CA LEU A 30 12.04 3.30 -6.47
C LEU A 30 11.46 4.52 -5.73
N LEU A 31 11.26 5.62 -6.47
CA LEU A 31 10.74 6.85 -5.89
C LEU A 31 9.32 6.63 -5.35
N TYR A 32 9.18 6.80 -4.03
CA TYR A 32 7.90 6.81 -3.33
C TYR A 32 7.71 8.18 -2.71
N VAL A 33 6.60 8.85 -3.04
CA VAL A 33 6.19 10.08 -2.34
C VAL A 33 5.46 9.67 -1.07
N ASP A 34 6.09 9.92 0.07
CA ASP A 34 5.54 9.54 1.37
C ASP A 34 4.22 10.27 1.66
N LYS A 35 3.17 9.48 1.86
CA LYS A 35 1.83 9.93 2.29
C LYS A 35 1.32 9.11 3.48
N THR A 36 2.23 8.45 4.19
CA THR A 36 1.87 7.54 5.28
C THR A 36 1.26 8.26 6.48
N GLU A 37 1.50 9.57 6.65
CA GLU A 37 0.75 10.43 7.57
C GLU A 37 -0.76 10.38 7.31
N TYR A 38 -1.17 10.54 6.06
CA TYR A 38 -2.59 10.48 5.70
C TYR A 38 -3.14 9.08 5.89
N SER A 39 -2.37 8.05 5.53
CA SER A 39 -2.77 6.66 5.79
C SER A 39 -3.00 6.40 7.28
N TYR A 40 -2.12 6.90 8.16
CA TYR A 40 -2.28 6.77 9.61
C TYR A 40 -3.57 7.44 10.08
N LYS A 41 -3.79 8.72 9.71
CA LYS A 41 -5.03 9.45 10.05
C LYS A 41 -6.28 8.74 9.54
N LEU A 42 -6.23 8.19 8.32
CA LEU A 42 -7.32 7.40 7.74
C LEU A 42 -7.66 6.17 8.59
N ILE A 43 -6.68 5.54 9.24
CA ILE A 43 -6.87 4.32 10.04
C ILE A 43 -7.36 4.67 11.46
N THR A 44 -6.85 5.75 12.05
CA THR A 44 -7.06 6.05 13.48
C THR A 44 -8.16 7.07 13.76
N GLU A 45 -8.38 8.04 12.88
CA GLU A 45 -9.32 9.16 13.08
C GLU A 45 -10.61 9.01 12.27
N GLY A 46 -10.64 8.01 11.39
CA GLY A 46 -11.68 7.82 10.38
C GLY A 46 -12.98 7.27 10.89
N SER A 47 -14.08 7.97 10.60
CA SER A 47 -15.43 7.40 10.64
C SER A 47 -15.91 6.99 9.23
N ILE A 48 -15.87 7.91 8.26
CA ILE A 48 -16.29 7.68 6.88
C ILE A 48 -15.41 8.51 5.93
N TYR A 49 -14.81 7.87 4.91
CA TYR A 49 -14.03 8.54 3.88
C TYR A 49 -14.59 8.32 2.48
N PHE A 50 -14.70 9.41 1.72
CA PHE A 50 -14.99 9.36 0.29
C PHE A 50 -13.70 9.46 -0.52
N LEU A 51 -13.28 8.34 -1.10
CA LEU A 51 -12.21 8.33 -2.09
C LEU A 51 -12.80 8.69 -3.45
N SER A 52 -12.69 9.95 -3.83
CA SER A 52 -13.11 10.43 -5.15
C SER A 52 -12.44 9.59 -6.26
N ARG A 53 -13.05 9.50 -7.45
CA ARG A 53 -12.53 8.71 -8.59
C ARG A 53 -11.70 9.49 -9.64
N PRO A 54 -10.80 10.44 -9.32
CA PRO A 54 -9.90 10.95 -10.35
C PRO A 54 -8.99 9.84 -10.88
N ARG A 55 -8.92 9.73 -12.22
CA ARG A 55 -8.09 8.74 -12.93
C ARG A 55 -6.61 9.05 -12.66
N ARG A 56 -5.78 8.01 -12.48
CA ARG A 56 -4.33 8.11 -12.17
C ARG A 56 -3.96 8.81 -10.85
N PHE A 57 -4.91 9.01 -9.94
CA PHE A 57 -4.65 9.65 -8.65
C PHE A 57 -3.90 8.77 -7.62
N GLY A 58 -3.43 7.57 -8.02
CA GLY A 58 -2.71 6.68 -7.10
C GLY A 58 -3.58 5.92 -6.11
N LYS A 59 -4.88 5.73 -6.39
CA LYS A 59 -5.78 4.92 -5.53
C LYS A 59 -5.26 3.49 -5.30
N SER A 60 -4.76 2.84 -6.35
CA SER A 60 -4.18 1.49 -6.23
C SER A 60 -2.93 1.48 -5.34
N LEU A 61 -2.10 2.53 -5.43
CA LEU A 61 -0.92 2.67 -4.56
C LEU A 61 -1.35 2.83 -3.09
N LEU A 62 -2.34 3.68 -2.82
CA LEU A 62 -2.91 3.83 -1.48
C LEU A 62 -3.45 2.50 -0.93
N VAL A 63 -4.27 1.78 -1.70
CA VAL A 63 -4.81 0.48 -1.28
C VAL A 63 -3.70 -0.54 -1.01
N SER A 64 -2.68 -0.60 -1.87
CA SER A 64 -1.52 -1.49 -1.64
C SER A 64 -0.67 -1.08 -0.43
N THR A 65 -0.63 0.22 -0.12
CA THR A 65 0.04 0.74 1.09
C THR A 65 -0.73 0.29 2.32
N LEU A 66 -2.06 0.50 2.35
CA LEU A 66 -2.92 0.05 3.44
C LEU A 66 -2.85 -1.48 3.62
N LYS A 67 -2.85 -2.24 2.52
CA LYS A 67 -2.63 -3.70 2.56
C LYS A 67 -1.34 -4.04 3.29
N ALA A 68 -0.22 -3.41 2.94
CA ALA A 68 1.06 -3.65 3.62
C ALA A 68 1.06 -3.23 5.10
N ILE A 69 0.36 -2.15 5.46
CA ILE A 69 0.18 -1.74 6.87
C ILE A 69 -0.56 -2.83 7.65
N PHE A 70 -1.71 -3.29 7.14
CA PHE A 70 -2.53 -4.29 7.82
C PHE A 70 -1.93 -5.70 7.78
N GLU A 71 -1.11 -6.03 6.78
CA GLU A 71 -0.32 -7.28 6.77
C GLU A 71 0.86 -7.24 7.75
N GLY A 72 1.09 -6.13 8.45
CA GLY A 72 2.16 -6.00 9.44
C GLY A 72 3.57 -5.90 8.84
N ARG A 73 3.70 -5.54 7.55
CA ARG A 73 4.98 -5.47 6.82
C ARG A 73 5.79 -4.22 7.16
N ARG A 74 6.15 -4.06 8.43
CA ARG A 74 6.84 -2.88 8.99
C ARG A 74 8.14 -2.54 8.26
N GLU A 75 8.86 -3.54 7.78
CA GLU A 75 10.13 -3.39 7.03
C GLU A 75 9.97 -2.52 5.78
N LEU A 76 8.79 -2.51 5.15
CA LEU A 76 8.52 -1.68 3.98
C LEU A 76 8.33 -0.20 4.34
N PHE A 77 8.08 0.12 5.61
CA PHE A 77 7.82 1.47 6.11
C PHE A 77 9.02 2.14 6.77
N GLU A 78 10.17 1.47 6.79
CA GLU A 78 11.41 2.07 7.30
C GLU A 78 11.72 3.39 6.58
N GLY A 79 11.95 4.44 7.37
CA GLY A 79 12.23 5.79 6.86
C GLY A 79 11.00 6.57 6.37
N LEU A 80 9.79 6.01 6.49
CA LEU A 80 8.54 6.73 6.22
C LEU A 80 7.93 7.32 7.49
N TRP A 81 7.09 8.32 7.32
CA TRP A 81 6.50 9.12 8.39
C TRP A 81 5.80 8.27 9.45
N ILE A 82 4.98 7.29 9.04
CA ILE A 82 4.26 6.41 9.99
C ILE A 82 5.19 5.64 10.92
N CYS A 83 6.38 5.24 10.44
CA CYS A 83 7.34 4.49 11.26
C CYS A 83 8.24 5.42 12.10
N GLN A 84 8.40 6.69 11.71
CA GLN A 84 9.28 7.64 12.40
C GLN A 84 8.54 8.52 13.42
N HIS A 85 7.25 8.76 13.23
CA HIS A 85 6.47 9.74 14.00
C HIS A 85 5.28 9.14 14.76
N THR A 86 5.08 7.83 14.70
CA THR A 86 3.99 7.16 15.41
C THR A 86 4.44 5.85 16.04
N ASP A 87 3.74 5.42 17.10
CA ASP A 87 3.91 4.12 17.74
C ASP A 87 2.99 3.06 17.13
N TYR A 88 2.67 3.18 15.83
CA TYR A 88 1.82 2.20 15.15
C TYR A 88 2.47 0.81 15.21
N ASN A 89 1.75 -0.17 15.75
CA ASN A 89 2.29 -1.47 16.14
C ASN A 89 2.46 -2.46 14.96
N PHE A 90 1.85 -2.18 13.80
CA PHE A 90 1.87 -3.08 12.64
C PHE A 90 1.39 -4.50 12.99
N GLU A 91 0.35 -4.63 13.80
CA GLU A 91 -0.25 -5.94 14.08
C GLU A 91 -0.71 -6.59 12.78
N PRO A 92 -0.36 -7.87 12.54
CA PRO A 92 -0.72 -8.56 11.32
C PRO A 92 -2.19 -8.97 11.35
N TYR A 93 -2.92 -8.55 10.32
CA TYR A 93 -4.29 -8.92 10.02
C TYR A 93 -4.34 -9.73 8.72
N HIS A 94 -5.33 -10.62 8.61
CA HIS A 94 -5.62 -11.28 7.36
C HIS A 94 -6.33 -10.29 6.41
N VAL A 95 -5.64 -9.89 5.33
CA VAL A 95 -6.16 -8.90 4.38
C VAL A 95 -6.68 -9.56 3.12
N LEU A 96 -7.99 -9.44 2.88
CA LEU A 96 -8.62 -9.83 1.62
C LEU A 96 -8.64 -8.65 0.65
N HIS A 97 -7.93 -8.80 -0.46
CA HIS A 97 -7.79 -7.83 -1.54
C HIS A 97 -8.46 -8.33 -2.83
N PHE A 98 -9.55 -7.69 -3.23
CA PHE A 98 -10.29 -8.05 -4.44
C PHE A 98 -9.93 -7.14 -5.62
N ASP A 99 -9.50 -7.75 -6.73
CA ASP A 99 -9.23 -7.04 -7.98
C ASP A 99 -10.35 -7.28 -8.99
N MET A 100 -11.32 -6.36 -8.99
CA MET A 100 -12.46 -6.43 -9.90
C MET A 100 -12.11 -6.08 -11.35
N SER A 101 -10.92 -5.52 -11.62
CA SER A 101 -10.51 -5.18 -12.99
C SER A 101 -10.29 -6.43 -13.86
N LYS A 102 -10.09 -7.59 -13.24
CA LYS A 102 -9.83 -8.88 -13.89
C LYS A 102 -11.00 -9.85 -13.80
N SER A 103 -12.11 -9.44 -13.17
CA SER A 103 -13.26 -10.30 -12.93
C SER A 103 -14.15 -10.36 -14.16
N ASN A 104 -14.60 -11.56 -14.55
CA ASN A 104 -15.58 -11.72 -15.62
C ASN A 104 -16.99 -11.51 -15.04
N ILE A 105 -17.65 -10.43 -15.46
CA ILE A 105 -18.95 -9.98 -14.95
C ILE A 105 -20.08 -10.29 -15.94
N GLU A 106 -19.85 -11.14 -16.93
CA GLU A 106 -20.87 -11.45 -17.96
C GLU A 106 -22.08 -12.19 -17.39
N THR A 107 -21.90 -13.09 -16.42
CA THR A 107 -22.99 -13.78 -15.73
C THR A 107 -22.71 -13.91 -14.23
N PRO A 108 -23.75 -14.04 -13.38
CA PRO A 108 -23.59 -14.26 -11.94
C PRO A 108 -22.70 -15.46 -11.61
N GLU A 109 -22.77 -16.55 -12.39
CA GLU A 109 -22.00 -17.77 -12.18
C GLU A 109 -20.51 -17.55 -12.49
N LYS A 110 -20.21 -16.86 -13.60
CA LYS A 110 -18.83 -16.51 -13.96
C LYS A 110 -18.21 -15.56 -12.94
N PHE A 111 -19.00 -14.59 -12.45
CA PHE A 111 -18.57 -13.69 -11.39
C PHE A 111 -18.28 -14.45 -10.10
N LYS A 112 -19.21 -15.30 -9.65
CA LYS A 112 -19.03 -16.15 -8.45
C LYS A 112 -17.75 -16.97 -8.55
N ARG A 113 -17.53 -17.65 -9.69
CA ARG A 113 -16.30 -18.41 -9.91
C ARG A 113 -15.05 -17.54 -9.83
N SER A 114 -15.08 -16.33 -10.39
CA SER A 114 -13.94 -15.41 -10.32
C SER A 114 -13.64 -14.94 -8.89
N LEU A 115 -14.68 -14.78 -8.07
CA LEU A 115 -14.56 -14.40 -6.67
C LEU A 115 -14.01 -15.56 -5.83
N ASP A 116 -14.54 -16.77 -6.01
CA ASP A 116 -14.07 -17.98 -5.32
C ASP A 116 -12.57 -18.21 -5.57
N ILE A 117 -12.10 -18.01 -6.81
CA ILE A 117 -10.68 -18.09 -7.15
C ILE A 117 -9.87 -17.05 -6.38
N GLN A 118 -10.33 -15.78 -6.36
CA GLN A 118 -9.61 -14.70 -5.66
C GLN A 118 -9.54 -14.92 -4.16
N VAL A 119 -10.62 -15.41 -3.53
CA VAL A 119 -10.64 -15.73 -2.10
C VAL A 119 -9.68 -16.89 -1.81
N ASN A 120 -9.80 -18.00 -2.55
CA ASN A 120 -8.97 -19.19 -2.30
C ASN A 120 -7.47 -18.91 -2.46
N LEU A 121 -7.07 -18.07 -3.41
CA LEU A 121 -5.66 -17.66 -3.58
C LEU A 121 -5.12 -16.85 -2.39
N GLN A 122 -5.99 -16.27 -1.57
CA GLN A 122 -5.61 -15.40 -0.47
C GLN A 122 -5.75 -16.07 0.90
N THR A 123 -6.56 -17.12 1.02
CA THR A 123 -6.75 -17.90 2.26
C THR A 123 -5.67 -18.98 2.48
N ILE A 124 -4.87 -19.29 1.46
CA ILE A 124 -3.82 -20.33 1.53
C ILE A 124 -2.45 -19.76 1.95
N ALA A 125 -2.34 -18.45 2.17
CA ALA A 125 -1.12 -17.74 2.59
C ALA A 125 -1.20 -17.30 4.06
#